data_AF-A0A6F8YIY5-F1
#
_entry.id   AF-A0A6F8YIY5-F1
#
_cell.length_a   1.000
_cell.length_b   1.000
_cell.length_c   1.000
_cell.angle_alpha   90.00
_cell.angle_beta   90.00
_cell.angle_gamma   90.00
#
_symmetry.space_group_name_H-M   'P 1'
#
loop_
_entity.id
_entity.type
_entity.pdbx_description
1 polymer ?
#
loop_
_entity_poly.entity_id
_entity_poly.type
_entity_poly.pdbx_seq_one_letter_code
_entity_poly.pdbx_strand_id
1 'polypeptide(L)'
;MPPRFASLLAKPLRDLLDDDPAALRRLASLGLGVWGRDTDAPRLVRHLGALFHGGAITEAHAAQFQNTYRAAWAACAGLGAEAEPFPPNTRGYLVVNVGGSSTALPLEPDGGDQETPEVVVASREDEQSLLRLMADFGWRVLEVDAHPETVTAILRRRLGDRVSRASGIAPVVLLDGHEFDPTAAAGARPIVGVLPWLPLFVATLLEHQRSQFSRLGQRAFDETLDALRRVRIAFAGTVEVRLGEETRRLPDRLHEVLPVPHAEHPTLIVEGAEPDLDCDKLEAMAEPLAYLIGRRDYARTLRWAAERTRRIVVPVAQLSDDDVAEICDVTAADIRTMARRIQSPLQPVLHRLYPVLTHYLDEAAAPFDPDSPSVESEQDARDRLAALADRLGHEPNQLFVAALDAPTLAVLQQQLKIPVRELNATLSGMGGRYPLIDYSMQYAEDFADYVRAQRDWLLDRLRWHRWDRFSASEPQPDWPQLRRVELLAPDPRWGTTVDGLSADLMAAQVEEQLEARLGGRPPTSGPSLPRRNDCARANAELVDTAAGRLAKLVRAWLERHGRPIPRRGPMRRRRVPRCARRSTRPARSTSPC
;
A
#
# COMPACT_ATOMS: atom_id res chain seq x y z
N MET A 1 7.88 -3.13 44.47
CA MET A 1 7.68 -2.48 45.79
C MET A 1 6.19 -2.35 46.05
N PRO A 2 5.70 -2.71 47.24
CA PRO A 2 4.30 -2.52 47.60
C PRO A 2 3.97 -1.01 47.70
N PRO A 3 2.72 -0.61 47.38
CA PRO A 3 2.32 0.79 47.34
C PRO A 3 2.18 1.39 48.74
N ARG A 4 2.27 2.73 48.84
CA ARG A 4 2.28 3.45 50.13
C ARG A 4 0.96 3.33 50.92
N PHE A 5 -0.15 3.08 50.24
CA PHE A 5 -1.46 2.88 50.85
C PHE A 5 -1.69 1.45 51.38
N ALA A 6 -0.78 0.50 51.09
CA ALA A 6 -0.90 -0.86 51.60
C ALA A 6 -0.58 -0.91 53.10
N SER A 7 -1.48 -1.52 53.88
CA SER A 7 -1.27 -1.76 55.32
C SER A 7 -0.29 -2.93 55.52
N LEU A 8 1.01 -2.64 55.43
CA LEU A 8 2.07 -3.64 55.58
C LEU A 8 2.54 -3.75 57.04
N LEU A 9 3.05 -4.93 57.40
CA LEU A 9 3.82 -5.10 58.63
C LEU A 9 5.01 -4.13 58.66
N ALA A 10 5.39 -3.69 59.87
CA ALA A 10 6.56 -2.84 60.08
C ALA A 10 7.80 -3.49 59.48
N LYS A 11 8.69 -2.67 58.88
CA LYS A 11 9.89 -3.18 58.18
C LYS A 11 10.72 -4.17 59.02
N PRO A 12 11.02 -3.94 60.32
CA PRO A 12 11.79 -4.89 61.12
C PRO A 12 11.14 -6.28 61.24
N LEU A 13 9.80 -6.34 61.27
CA LEU A 13 9.07 -7.60 61.29
C LEU A 13 9.08 -8.29 59.92
N ARG A 14 9.06 -7.52 58.83
CA ARG A 14 9.20 -8.08 57.48
C ARG A 14 10.59 -8.65 57.25
N ASP A 15 11.63 -7.90 57.61
CA ASP A 15 13.01 -8.35 57.49
C ASP A 15 13.23 -9.66 58.30
N LEU A 16 12.67 -9.76 59.51
CA LEU A 16 12.72 -10.97 60.34
C LEU A 16 11.95 -12.16 59.74
N LEU A 17 10.83 -11.91 59.04
CA LEU A 17 10.04 -12.96 58.38
C LEU A 17 10.66 -13.42 57.05
N ASP A 18 11.40 -12.55 56.36
CA ASP A 18 12.17 -12.91 55.17
C ASP A 18 13.33 -13.87 55.54
N ASP A 19 13.90 -13.71 56.74
CA ASP A 19 14.97 -14.57 57.27
C ASP A 19 14.46 -15.91 57.87
N ASP A 20 13.14 -16.07 58.11
CA ASP A 20 12.53 -17.32 58.61
C ASP A 20 11.31 -17.78 57.77
N PRO A 21 11.54 -18.55 56.69
CA PRO A 21 10.48 -19.11 55.85
C PRO A 21 9.52 -20.07 56.56
N ALA A 22 9.91 -20.64 57.71
CA ALA A 22 9.04 -21.52 58.49
C ALA A 22 8.07 -20.71 59.36
N ALA A 23 8.51 -19.57 59.90
CA ALA A 23 7.62 -18.60 60.56
C ALA A 23 6.63 -17.99 59.56
N LEU A 24 7.10 -17.58 58.37
CA LEU A 24 6.22 -17.03 57.33
C LEU A 24 5.14 -18.03 56.91
N ARG A 25 5.48 -19.32 56.73
CA ARG A 25 4.48 -20.38 56.42
C ARG A 25 3.45 -20.56 57.54
N ARG A 26 3.88 -20.52 58.81
CA ARG A 26 2.97 -20.61 59.97
C ARG A 26 2.02 -19.41 60.04
N LEU A 27 2.53 -18.20 59.85
CA LEU A 27 1.69 -17.00 59.82
C LEU A 27 0.75 -17.00 58.61
N ALA A 28 1.21 -17.46 57.45
CA ALA A 28 0.36 -17.63 56.27
C ALA A 28 -0.79 -18.63 56.53
N SER A 29 -0.51 -19.76 57.19
CA SER A 29 -1.56 -20.70 57.62
C SER A 29 -2.55 -20.11 58.64
N LEU A 30 -2.12 -19.09 59.39
CA LEU A 30 -2.96 -18.33 60.33
C LEU A 30 -3.70 -17.16 59.67
N GLY A 31 -3.54 -16.95 58.36
CA GLY A 31 -4.29 -15.94 57.60
C GLY A 31 -3.48 -14.70 57.19
N LEU A 32 -2.18 -14.64 57.45
CA LEU A 32 -1.32 -13.56 56.94
C LEU A 32 -1.18 -13.69 55.41
N GLY A 33 -1.64 -12.68 54.67
CA GLY A 33 -1.46 -12.63 53.22
C GLY A 33 -0.06 -12.15 52.82
N VAL A 34 0.54 -12.76 51.81
CA VAL A 34 1.85 -12.37 51.28
C VAL A 34 1.67 -11.57 49.99
N TRP A 35 2.19 -10.34 49.98
CA TRP A 35 2.13 -9.48 48.80
C TRP A 35 2.96 -10.08 47.65
N GLY A 36 2.36 -10.17 46.46
CA GLY A 36 3.03 -10.71 45.27
C GLY A 36 3.08 -12.24 45.19
N ARG A 37 2.43 -12.95 46.12
CA ARG A 37 2.22 -14.40 46.01
C ARG A 37 0.88 -14.68 45.33
N ASP A 38 0.91 -15.40 44.21
CA ASP A 38 -0.30 -15.64 43.39
C ASP A 38 -1.43 -16.29 44.19
N THR A 39 -1.12 -17.23 45.10
CA THR A 39 -2.12 -17.91 45.95
C THR A 39 -2.89 -16.97 46.89
N ASP A 40 -2.34 -15.79 47.19
CA ASP A 40 -2.99 -14.77 48.02
C ASP A 40 -3.70 -13.67 47.19
N ALA A 41 -3.66 -13.75 45.86
CA ALA A 41 -4.26 -12.75 44.97
C ALA A 41 -5.77 -12.52 45.21
N PRO A 42 -6.62 -13.55 45.47
CA PRO A 42 -8.03 -13.32 45.78
C PRO A 42 -8.23 -12.49 47.05
N ARG A 43 -7.41 -12.73 48.08
CA ARG A 43 -7.41 -11.93 49.32
C ARG A 43 -6.95 -10.50 49.06
N LEU A 44 -5.96 -10.32 48.19
CA LEU A 44 -5.45 -9.01 47.81
C LEU A 44 -6.50 -8.18 47.08
N VAL A 45 -7.21 -8.76 46.10
CA VAL A 45 -8.34 -8.09 45.41
C VAL A 45 -9.36 -7.58 46.41
N ARG A 46 -9.81 -8.44 47.34
CA ARG A 46 -10.77 -8.06 48.38
C ARG A 46 -10.25 -6.96 49.31
N HIS A 47 -8.99 -7.06 49.72
CA HIS A 47 -8.36 -6.08 50.60
C HIS A 47 -8.24 -4.70 49.93
N LEU A 48 -7.83 -4.66 48.66
CA LEU A 48 -7.73 -3.44 47.87
C LEU A 48 -9.11 -2.77 47.70
N GLY A 49 -10.17 -3.54 47.48
CA GLY A 49 -11.53 -3.03 47.45
C GLY A 49 -11.96 -2.40 48.78
N ALA A 50 -11.65 -3.05 49.90
CA ALA A 50 -11.94 -2.52 51.23
C ALA A 50 -11.16 -1.24 51.55
N LEU A 51 -9.88 -1.16 51.15
CA LEU A 51 -9.07 0.06 51.31
C LEU A 51 -9.63 1.23 50.48
N PHE A 52 -10.07 0.95 49.26
CA PHE A 52 -10.68 1.96 48.40
C PHE A 52 -11.99 2.49 49.01
N HIS A 53 -12.88 1.58 49.43
CA HIS A 53 -14.14 1.95 50.09
C HIS A 53 -13.92 2.74 51.40
N GLY A 54 -12.92 2.36 52.20
CA GLY A 54 -12.55 3.03 53.44
C GLY A 54 -11.87 4.40 53.27
N GLY A 55 -11.69 4.88 52.04
CA GLY A 55 -11.08 6.18 51.75
C GLY A 55 -9.56 6.25 51.99
N ALA A 56 -8.89 5.11 52.12
CA ALA A 56 -7.43 5.07 52.33
C ALA A 56 -6.63 5.44 51.05
N ILE A 57 -7.30 5.49 49.90
CA ILE A 57 -6.72 5.76 48.60
C ILE A 57 -7.10 7.18 48.17
N THR A 58 -6.12 8.09 48.26
CA THR A 58 -6.27 9.47 47.82
C THR A 58 -6.10 9.60 46.30
N GLU A 59 -6.56 10.70 45.71
CA GLU A 59 -6.39 10.99 44.27
C GLU A 59 -4.92 10.87 43.81
N ALA A 60 -3.97 11.32 44.65
CA ALA A 60 -2.54 11.22 44.38
C ALA A 60 -2.05 9.78 44.17
N HIS A 61 -2.77 8.78 44.69
CA HIS A 61 -2.43 7.36 44.56
C HIS A 61 -3.32 6.61 43.56
N ALA A 62 -4.28 7.26 42.90
CA ALA A 62 -5.28 6.60 42.05
C ALA A 62 -4.65 5.77 40.93
N ALA A 63 -3.66 6.33 40.21
CA ALA A 63 -2.97 5.61 39.13
C ALA A 63 -2.19 4.37 39.64
N GLN A 64 -1.52 4.51 40.79
CA GLN A 64 -0.80 3.41 41.42
C GLN A 64 -1.77 2.31 41.90
N PHE A 65 -2.90 2.71 42.48
CA PHE A 65 -3.96 1.79 42.88
C PHE A 65 -4.50 1.02 41.68
N GLN A 66 -4.88 1.70 40.59
CA GLN A 66 -5.42 1.06 39.40
C GLN A 66 -4.47 0.00 38.82
N ASN A 67 -3.19 0.32 38.71
CA ASN A 67 -2.18 -0.65 38.26
C ASN A 67 -2.06 -1.85 39.21
N THR A 68 -2.11 -1.60 40.53
CA THR A 68 -2.01 -2.66 41.53
C THR A 68 -3.25 -3.55 41.52
N TYR A 69 -4.44 -2.96 41.38
CA TYR A 69 -5.72 -3.66 41.37
C TYR A 69 -5.88 -4.52 40.12
N ARG A 70 -5.51 -4.00 38.94
CA ARG A 70 -5.48 -4.78 37.70
C ARG A 70 -4.48 -5.95 37.77
N ALA A 71 -3.29 -5.73 38.34
CA ALA A 71 -2.33 -6.81 38.56
C ALA A 71 -2.85 -7.88 39.53
N ALA A 72 -3.55 -7.48 40.60
CA ALA A 72 -4.17 -8.41 41.54
C ALA A 72 -5.27 -9.25 40.87
N TRP A 73 -6.09 -8.64 40.00
CA TRP A 73 -7.08 -9.38 39.21
C TRP A 73 -6.43 -10.35 38.22
N ALA A 74 -5.36 -9.96 37.54
CA ALA A 74 -4.62 -10.84 36.63
C ALA A 74 -4.06 -12.07 37.38
N ALA A 75 -3.44 -11.87 38.54
CA ALA A 75 -2.92 -12.97 39.37
C ALA A 75 -4.05 -13.86 39.93
N CYS A 76 -5.18 -13.25 40.36
CA CYS A 76 -6.36 -13.97 40.82
C CYS A 76 -6.93 -14.88 39.72
N ALA A 77 -7.06 -14.35 38.50
CA ALA A 77 -7.52 -15.10 37.35
C ALA A 77 -6.53 -16.20 36.90
N GLY A 78 -5.23 -16.01 37.13
CA GLY A 78 -4.20 -17.03 36.88
C GLY A 78 -4.35 -18.30 37.73
N LEU A 79 -5.06 -18.24 38.86
CA LEU A 79 -5.42 -19.40 39.68
C LEU A 79 -6.58 -20.22 39.09
N GLY A 80 -7.29 -19.69 38.10
CA GLY A 80 -8.46 -20.31 37.47
C GLY A 80 -9.80 -19.75 37.97
N ALA A 81 -10.89 -20.19 37.34
CA ALA A 81 -12.25 -19.74 37.63
C ALA A 81 -12.77 -20.16 39.03
N GLU A 82 -12.03 -21.05 39.70
CA GLU A 82 -12.31 -21.49 41.07
C GLU A 82 -11.83 -20.51 42.15
N ALA A 83 -11.15 -19.44 41.76
CA ALA A 83 -10.70 -18.43 42.71
C ALA A 83 -11.91 -17.66 43.31
N GLU A 84 -11.93 -17.53 44.64
CA GLU A 84 -13.01 -16.86 45.37
C GLU A 84 -12.52 -15.59 46.08
N PRO A 85 -12.36 -14.45 45.36
CA PRO A 85 -12.03 -13.17 45.99
C PRO A 85 -13.15 -12.66 46.89
N PHE A 86 -14.41 -13.02 46.59
CA PHE A 86 -15.60 -12.61 47.33
C PHE A 86 -16.42 -13.82 47.77
N PRO A 87 -16.06 -14.49 48.88
CA PRO A 87 -16.81 -15.62 49.41
C PRO A 87 -18.27 -15.25 49.71
N PRO A 88 -19.23 -16.18 49.55
CA PRO A 88 -20.66 -15.87 49.50
C PRO A 88 -21.21 -15.25 50.80
N ASN A 89 -20.63 -15.63 51.94
CA ASN A 89 -21.05 -15.18 53.27
C ASN A 89 -20.30 -13.93 53.76
N THR A 90 -19.57 -13.24 52.87
CA THR A 90 -18.76 -12.08 53.25
C THR A 90 -19.15 -10.84 52.46
N ARG A 91 -19.20 -9.71 53.16
CA ARG A 91 -19.32 -8.41 52.50
C ARG A 91 -18.00 -8.09 51.79
N GLY A 92 -18.10 -7.77 50.50
CA GLY A 92 -16.98 -7.39 49.65
C GLY A 92 -17.17 -6.01 49.04
N TYR A 93 -16.11 -5.46 48.47
CA TYR A 93 -16.16 -4.23 47.70
C TYR A 93 -15.45 -4.46 46.38
N LEU A 94 -16.18 -4.40 45.27
CA LEU A 94 -15.63 -4.47 43.93
C LEU A 94 -15.40 -3.05 43.42
N VAL A 95 -14.17 -2.70 43.06
CA VAL A 95 -13.91 -1.40 42.44
C VAL A 95 -14.13 -1.47 40.94
N VAL A 96 -15.04 -0.64 40.44
CA VAL A 96 -15.43 -0.51 39.02
C VAL A 96 -15.31 0.94 38.59
N ASN A 97 -15.14 1.20 37.30
CA ASN A 97 -15.20 2.54 36.73
C ASN A 97 -16.66 2.84 36.30
N VAL A 98 -17.15 4.02 36.66
CA VAL A 98 -18.47 4.56 36.31
C VAL A 98 -18.28 6.03 35.90
N GLY A 99 -18.70 6.42 34.69
CA GLY A 99 -18.57 7.83 34.27
C GLY A 99 -17.13 8.34 34.19
N GLY A 100 -16.15 7.44 34.04
CA GLY A 100 -14.71 7.77 34.07
C GLY A 100 -14.09 7.84 35.46
N SER A 101 -14.85 7.58 36.52
CA SER A 101 -14.38 7.61 37.91
C SER A 101 -14.48 6.24 38.58
N SER A 102 -13.48 5.88 39.38
CA SER A 102 -13.49 4.62 40.13
C SER A 102 -14.44 4.70 41.32
N THR A 103 -15.32 3.70 41.44
CA THR A 103 -16.38 3.61 42.44
C THR A 103 -16.32 2.24 43.11
N ALA A 104 -16.44 2.20 44.44
CA ALA A 104 -16.55 0.96 45.19
C ALA A 104 -18.00 0.47 45.18
N LEU A 105 -18.23 -0.68 44.58
CA LEU A 105 -19.50 -1.38 44.52
C LEU A 105 -19.59 -2.37 45.70
N PRO A 106 -20.50 -2.17 46.68
CA PRO A 106 -20.68 -3.11 47.77
C PRO A 106 -21.27 -4.42 47.24
N LEU A 107 -20.69 -5.53 47.66
CA LEU A 107 -21.16 -6.89 47.42
C LEU A 107 -21.66 -7.46 48.74
N GLU A 108 -22.98 -7.48 48.95
CA GLU A 108 -23.59 -8.00 50.17
C GLU A 108 -23.53 -9.54 50.24
N PRO A 109 -23.62 -10.13 51.44
CA PRO A 109 -23.75 -11.58 51.61
C PRO A 109 -24.95 -12.15 50.84
N ASP A 110 -24.85 -13.40 50.38
CA ASP A 110 -25.97 -14.04 49.67
C ASP A 110 -27.21 -14.10 50.58
N GLY A 111 -28.38 -13.73 50.04
CA GLY A 111 -29.65 -13.70 50.77
C GLY A 111 -30.06 -12.33 51.33
N GLY A 112 -29.30 -11.26 51.08
CA GLY A 112 -29.79 -9.89 51.28
C GLY A 112 -30.77 -9.46 50.17
N ASP A 113 -31.79 -8.67 50.52
CA ASP A 113 -32.83 -8.13 49.60
C ASP A 113 -32.30 -7.11 48.55
N GLN A 114 -30.98 -7.09 48.27
CA GLN A 114 -30.38 -6.09 47.40
C GLN A 114 -30.29 -6.59 45.95
N GLU A 115 -30.75 -5.75 45.03
CA GLU A 115 -30.65 -6.00 43.60
C GLU A 115 -29.17 -6.13 43.19
N THR A 116 -28.82 -7.24 42.54
CA THR A 116 -27.44 -7.53 42.15
C THR A 116 -27.01 -6.54 41.08
N PRO A 117 -25.92 -5.77 41.22
CA PRO A 117 -25.56 -4.76 40.23
C PRO A 117 -25.05 -5.40 38.93
N GLU A 118 -25.39 -4.81 37.78
CA GLU A 118 -24.82 -5.20 36.49
C GLU A 118 -23.38 -4.70 36.38
N VAL A 119 -22.46 -5.59 35.98
CA VAL A 119 -21.02 -5.31 35.88
C VAL A 119 -20.50 -5.83 34.55
N VAL A 120 -19.75 -4.99 33.84
CA VAL A 120 -19.07 -5.39 32.61
C VAL A 120 -17.58 -5.53 32.85
N VAL A 121 -17.03 -6.66 32.47
CA VAL A 121 -15.58 -6.88 32.48
C VAL A 121 -15.01 -6.47 31.13
N ALA A 122 -14.02 -5.57 31.16
CA ALA A 122 -13.32 -5.03 30.00
C ALA A 122 -11.82 -5.27 30.09
N SER A 123 -11.16 -5.32 28.95
CA SER A 123 -9.71 -5.45 28.80
C SER A 123 -9.16 -4.39 27.85
N ARG A 124 -7.84 -4.24 27.82
CA ARG A 124 -7.17 -3.30 26.89
C ARG A 124 -7.30 -3.71 25.42
N GLU A 125 -7.66 -4.96 25.15
CA GLU A 125 -7.88 -5.48 23.80
C GLU A 125 -9.29 -5.17 23.29
N ASP A 126 -10.22 -4.82 24.18
CA ASP A 126 -11.57 -4.43 23.79
C ASP A 126 -11.56 -3.06 23.10
N GLU A 127 -12.59 -2.83 22.27
CA GLU A 127 -12.69 -1.64 21.44
C GLU A 127 -12.81 -0.37 22.31
N GLN A 128 -11.85 0.55 22.21
CA GLN A 128 -11.81 1.71 23.11
C GLN A 128 -12.97 2.70 22.91
N SER A 129 -13.53 2.76 21.71
CA SER A 129 -14.78 3.49 21.40
C SER A 129 -15.94 2.94 22.23
N LEU A 130 -16.12 1.62 22.25
CA LEU A 130 -17.11 0.94 23.08
C LEU A 130 -16.88 1.22 24.56
N LEU A 131 -15.65 1.06 25.07
CA LEU A 131 -15.36 1.33 26.49
C LEU A 131 -15.67 2.77 26.90
N ARG A 132 -15.42 3.74 26.01
CA ARG A 132 -15.76 5.14 26.24
C ARG A 132 -17.27 5.36 26.25
N LEU A 133 -18.01 4.80 25.29
CA LEU A 133 -19.47 4.85 25.27
C LEU A 133 -20.06 4.26 26.56
N MET A 134 -19.58 3.09 26.98
CA MET A 134 -20.01 2.46 28.22
C MET A 134 -19.76 3.34 29.45
N ALA A 135 -18.57 3.96 29.52
CA ALA A 135 -18.26 4.91 30.58
C ALA A 135 -19.20 6.11 30.57
N ASP A 136 -19.47 6.70 29.40
CA ASP A 136 -20.34 7.87 29.26
C ASP A 136 -21.81 7.55 29.58
N PHE A 137 -22.27 6.34 29.29
CA PHE A 137 -23.59 5.84 29.72
C PHE A 137 -23.65 5.43 31.21
N GLY A 138 -22.55 5.55 31.95
CA GLY A 138 -22.52 5.24 33.37
C GLY A 138 -22.55 3.74 33.68
N TRP A 139 -22.14 2.89 32.75
CA TRP A 139 -21.99 1.46 33.00
C TRP A 139 -20.90 1.20 34.03
N ARG A 140 -21.05 0.12 34.80
CA ARG A 140 -20.07 -0.31 35.81
C ARG A 140 -19.04 -1.21 35.15
N VAL A 141 -17.92 -0.64 34.74
CA VAL A 141 -16.87 -1.35 34.00
C VAL A 141 -15.72 -1.74 34.91
N LEU A 142 -15.42 -3.02 35.02
CA LEU A 142 -14.18 -3.53 35.62
C LEU A 142 -13.13 -3.71 34.52
N GLU A 143 -12.11 -2.86 34.51
CA GLU A 143 -10.96 -3.02 33.62
C GLU A 143 -9.96 -4.04 34.19
N VAL A 144 -9.51 -4.97 33.36
CA VAL A 144 -8.46 -5.94 33.69
C VAL A 144 -7.38 -6.01 32.61
N ASP A 145 -6.15 -6.33 33.01
CA ASP A 145 -5.02 -6.40 32.08
C ASP A 145 -4.87 -7.80 31.44
N ALA A 146 -5.41 -8.87 32.04
CA ALA A 146 -5.28 -10.24 31.55
C ALA A 146 -6.49 -11.11 31.96
N HIS A 147 -6.71 -12.18 31.19
CA HIS A 147 -7.71 -13.22 31.45
C HIS A 147 -9.15 -12.70 31.70
N PRO A 148 -9.70 -11.80 30.86
CA PRO A 148 -11.01 -11.20 31.10
C PRO A 148 -12.15 -12.23 31.17
N GLU A 149 -12.06 -13.32 30.42
CA GLU A 149 -13.04 -14.42 30.48
C GLU A 149 -13.04 -15.12 31.84
N THR A 150 -11.86 -15.40 32.40
CA THR A 150 -11.74 -16.03 33.72
C THR A 150 -12.23 -15.09 34.82
N VAL A 151 -11.91 -13.80 34.74
CA VAL A 151 -12.44 -12.79 35.68
C VAL A 151 -13.96 -12.71 35.62
N THR A 152 -14.52 -12.74 34.40
CA THR A 152 -15.98 -12.79 34.19
C THR A 152 -16.59 -14.03 34.84
N ALA A 153 -15.98 -15.21 34.64
CA ALA A 153 -16.45 -16.45 35.26
C ALA A 153 -16.39 -16.41 36.80
N ILE A 154 -15.30 -15.87 37.38
CA ILE A 154 -15.17 -15.67 38.83
C ILE A 154 -16.30 -14.79 39.36
N LEU A 155 -16.57 -13.66 38.71
CA LEU A 155 -17.60 -12.72 39.13
C LEU A 155 -19.02 -13.26 38.94
N ARG A 156 -19.29 -14.04 37.87
CA ARG A 156 -20.59 -14.68 37.63
C ARG A 156 -21.00 -15.61 38.76
N ARG A 157 -20.05 -16.29 39.42
CA ARG A 157 -20.36 -17.13 40.58
C ARG A 157 -20.95 -16.34 41.75
N ARG A 158 -20.62 -15.05 41.85
CA ARG A 158 -21.09 -14.15 42.90
C ARG A 158 -22.27 -13.28 42.49
N LEU A 159 -22.30 -12.83 41.24
CA LEU A 159 -23.27 -11.83 40.73
C LEU A 159 -24.28 -12.43 39.73
N GLY A 160 -24.17 -13.72 39.42
CA GLY A 160 -25.02 -14.41 38.45
C GLY A 160 -24.82 -13.90 37.02
N ASP A 161 -25.89 -13.96 36.23
CA ASP A 161 -25.89 -13.60 34.81
C ASP A 161 -25.76 -12.09 34.54
N ARG A 162 -25.76 -11.25 35.58
CA ARG A 162 -25.57 -9.79 35.48
C ARG A 162 -24.11 -9.37 35.26
N VAL A 163 -23.23 -10.33 34.98
CA VAL A 163 -21.84 -10.07 34.59
C VAL A 163 -21.63 -10.46 33.14
N SER A 164 -21.24 -9.49 32.33
CA SER A 164 -21.01 -9.66 30.89
C SER A 164 -19.61 -9.19 30.49
N ARG A 165 -19.15 -9.66 29.33
CA ARG A 165 -17.92 -9.21 28.69
C ARG A 165 -18.23 -8.02 27.80
N ALA A 166 -17.37 -7.01 27.84
CA ALA A 166 -17.46 -5.86 26.93
C ALA A 166 -17.49 -6.32 25.46
N SER A 167 -16.65 -7.29 25.07
CA SER A 167 -16.62 -7.86 23.72
C SER A 167 -17.91 -8.55 23.29
N GLY A 168 -18.77 -8.96 24.23
CA GLY A 168 -20.08 -9.55 23.94
C GLY A 168 -21.21 -8.53 23.75
N ILE A 169 -20.93 -7.25 24.00
CA ILE A 169 -21.90 -6.15 23.86
C ILE A 169 -21.61 -5.47 22.53
N ALA A 170 -22.43 -5.75 21.52
CA ALA A 170 -22.37 -5.05 20.25
C ALA A 170 -23.18 -3.75 20.36
N PRO A 171 -22.54 -2.56 20.27
CA PRO A 171 -23.27 -1.30 20.19
C PRO A 171 -24.01 -1.25 18.85
N VAL A 172 -25.31 -1.00 18.90
CA VAL A 172 -26.11 -0.75 17.71
C VAL A 172 -26.43 0.73 17.66
N VAL A 173 -25.96 1.41 16.62
CA VAL A 173 -26.26 2.82 16.41
C VAL A 173 -27.61 2.93 15.70
N LEU A 174 -28.49 3.78 16.21
CA LEU A 174 -29.79 4.06 15.65
C LEU A 174 -29.80 5.51 15.16
N LEU A 175 -30.15 5.70 13.88
CA LEU A 175 -30.37 6.99 13.25
C LEU A 175 -31.85 7.14 12.97
N ASP A 176 -32.48 8.14 13.61
CA ASP A 176 -33.92 8.39 13.47
C ASP A 176 -34.77 7.13 13.73
N GLY A 177 -34.35 6.32 14.69
CA GLY A 177 -35.00 5.06 15.09
C GLY A 177 -34.63 3.83 14.24
N HIS A 178 -33.79 3.98 13.21
CA HIS A 178 -33.36 2.88 12.34
C HIS A 178 -31.92 2.47 12.60
N GLU A 179 -31.66 1.16 12.59
CA GLU A 179 -30.30 0.62 12.73
C GLU A 179 -29.38 1.07 11.60
N PHE A 180 -28.24 1.64 11.99
CA PHE A 180 -27.21 2.08 11.07
C PHE A 180 -26.23 0.95 10.76
N ASP A 181 -26.17 0.59 9.49
CA ASP A 181 -25.17 -0.33 8.95
C ASP A 181 -24.18 0.45 8.06
N PRO A 182 -22.89 0.54 8.44
CA PRO A 182 -21.85 1.20 7.64
C PRO A 182 -21.70 0.66 6.22
N THR A 183 -22.08 -0.60 5.96
CA THR A 183 -21.95 -1.25 4.65
C THR A 183 -23.14 -0.97 3.73
N ALA A 184 -24.35 -0.94 4.30
CA ALA A 184 -25.59 -0.70 3.55
C ALA A 184 -26.00 0.78 3.48
N ALA A 185 -25.35 1.66 4.24
CA ALA A 185 -25.75 3.05 4.52
C ALA A 185 -26.19 3.88 3.28
N ALA A 186 -27.48 3.81 2.96
CA ALA A 186 -28.17 4.69 2.05
C ALA A 186 -28.30 6.08 2.69
N GLY A 187 -27.32 6.96 2.48
CA GLY A 187 -27.33 8.33 2.99
C GLY A 187 -25.97 8.83 3.49
N ALA A 188 -25.07 7.92 3.89
CA ALA A 188 -23.70 8.28 4.23
C ALA A 188 -22.92 8.65 2.96
N ARG A 189 -22.31 9.82 2.90
CA ARG A 189 -21.53 10.30 1.74
C ARG A 189 -20.06 10.50 2.13
N PRO A 190 -19.08 10.42 1.23
CA PRO A 190 -17.70 10.74 1.56
C PRO A 190 -17.60 12.12 2.21
N ILE A 191 -16.90 12.24 3.34
CA ILE A 191 -16.77 13.51 4.08
C ILE A 191 -16.15 14.60 3.19
N VAL A 192 -15.27 14.20 2.27
CA VAL A 192 -14.63 15.09 1.30
C VAL A 192 -15.60 15.63 0.25
N GLY A 193 -16.75 14.99 0.03
CA GLY A 193 -17.82 15.55 -0.82
C GLY A 193 -18.64 16.63 -0.12
N VAL A 194 -18.66 16.62 1.22
CA VAL A 194 -19.36 17.63 2.05
C VAL A 194 -18.41 18.76 2.46
N LEU A 195 -17.14 18.43 2.70
CA LEU A 195 -16.05 19.36 3.05
C LEU A 195 -14.87 19.18 2.07
N PRO A 196 -14.96 19.72 0.84
CA PRO A 196 -13.94 19.53 -0.20
C PRO A 196 -12.54 20.05 0.16
N TRP A 197 -12.48 21.09 0.99
CA TRP A 197 -11.23 21.70 1.48
C TRP A 197 -10.53 20.87 2.58
N LEU A 198 -11.21 19.90 3.20
CA LEU A 198 -10.72 19.17 4.36
C LEU A 198 -9.41 18.39 4.12
N PRO A 199 -9.18 17.73 2.96
CA PRO A 199 -7.90 17.08 2.67
C PRO A 199 -6.73 18.05 2.64
N LEU A 200 -6.90 19.22 2.02
CA LEU A 200 -5.89 20.28 1.95
C LEU A 200 -5.59 20.83 3.34
N PHE A 201 -6.63 21.05 4.14
CA PHE A 201 -6.52 21.49 5.52
C PHE A 201 -5.74 20.49 6.39
N VAL A 202 -6.14 19.22 6.39
CA VAL A 202 -5.46 18.17 7.16
C VAL A 202 -4.01 18.01 6.70
N ALA A 203 -3.75 17.97 5.39
CA ALA A 203 -2.40 17.91 4.83
C ALA A 203 -1.51 19.08 5.29
N THR A 204 -2.06 20.30 5.26
CA THR A 204 -1.36 21.52 5.64
C THR A 204 -1.00 21.50 7.12
N LEU A 205 -1.96 21.16 7.98
CA LEU A 205 -1.71 21.04 9.40
C LEU A 205 -0.67 19.93 9.68
N LEU A 206 -0.65 18.82 8.92
CA LEU A 206 0.25 17.69 9.16
C LEU A 206 1.70 18.07 8.86
N GLU A 207 1.90 18.89 7.82
CA GLU A 207 3.22 19.36 7.38
C GLU A 207 3.73 20.53 8.25
N HIS A 208 2.87 21.50 8.57
CA HIS A 208 3.30 22.80 9.11
C HIS A 208 3.09 22.96 10.62
N GLN A 209 2.13 22.29 11.24
CA GLN A 209 1.78 22.48 12.66
C GLN A 209 2.39 21.43 13.60
N ARG A 210 3.35 20.60 13.11
CA ARG A 210 4.13 19.69 13.94
C ARG A 210 5.44 20.33 14.41
N SER A 211 5.82 20.06 15.65
CA SER A 211 7.18 20.31 16.16
C SER A 211 8.21 19.76 15.17
N GLN A 212 9.32 20.49 14.96
CA GLN A 212 10.38 20.18 13.99
C GLN A 212 10.96 18.76 14.14
N PHE A 213 10.73 18.09 15.27
CA PHE A 213 11.16 16.74 15.60
C PHE A 213 10.15 15.63 15.24
N SER A 214 8.97 15.94 14.67
CA SER A 214 7.86 14.98 14.45
C SER A 214 7.29 15.02 13.02
N ARG A 215 8.07 15.42 12.01
CA ARG A 215 7.61 15.37 10.61
C ARG A 215 7.29 13.91 10.23
N LEU A 216 6.09 13.69 9.71
CA LEU A 216 5.69 12.38 9.20
C LEU A 216 6.54 12.04 7.97
N GLY A 217 6.92 10.77 7.85
CA GLY A 217 7.42 10.26 6.58
C GLY A 217 6.32 10.29 5.52
N GLN A 218 6.70 10.39 4.24
CA GLN A 218 5.77 10.49 3.10
C GLN A 218 4.67 9.40 3.13
N ARG A 219 5.04 8.15 3.40
CA ARG A 219 4.09 7.04 3.52
C ARG A 219 3.02 7.26 4.59
N ALA A 220 3.42 7.71 5.77
CA ALA A 220 2.50 7.92 6.89
C ALA A 220 1.59 9.15 6.66
N PHE A 221 2.05 10.11 5.86
CA PHE A 221 1.27 11.24 5.36
C PHE A 221 0.19 10.77 4.37
N ASP A 222 0.58 9.99 3.36
CA ASP A 222 -0.35 9.47 2.34
C ASP A 222 -1.40 8.55 2.96
N GLU A 223 -0.99 7.62 3.84
CA GLU A 223 -1.91 6.73 4.58
C GLU A 223 -2.97 7.51 5.40
N THR A 224 -2.61 8.69 5.93
CA THR A 224 -3.54 9.52 6.71
C THR A 224 -4.56 10.21 5.79
N LEU A 225 -4.12 10.73 4.64
CA LEU A 225 -5.03 11.35 3.66
C LEU A 225 -5.97 10.32 3.02
N ASP A 226 -5.48 9.10 2.78
CA ASP A 226 -6.33 8.02 2.28
C ASP A 226 -7.33 7.55 3.32
N ALA A 227 -6.93 7.47 4.60
CA ALA A 227 -7.87 7.21 5.68
C ALA A 227 -8.95 8.29 5.75
N LEU A 228 -8.59 9.57 5.64
CA LEU A 228 -9.54 10.69 5.60
C LEU A 228 -10.53 10.59 4.44
N ARG A 229 -10.06 10.27 3.23
CA ARG A 229 -10.92 10.12 2.04
C ARG A 229 -11.92 8.97 2.16
N ARG A 230 -11.58 7.91 2.91
CA ARG A 230 -12.51 6.81 3.21
C ARG A 230 -13.56 7.16 4.25
N VAL A 231 -13.35 8.21 5.05
CA VAL A 231 -14.34 8.63 6.04
C VAL A 231 -15.61 9.10 5.33
N ARG A 232 -16.74 8.51 5.70
CA ARG A 232 -18.07 8.94 5.30
C ARG A 232 -18.66 9.82 6.39
N ILE A 233 -19.61 10.67 6.04
CA ILE A 233 -20.41 11.46 6.96
C ILE A 233 -21.89 11.13 6.75
N ALA A 234 -22.61 10.94 7.86
CA ALA A 234 -24.06 10.74 7.87
C ALA A 234 -24.70 11.76 8.82
N PHE A 235 -25.82 12.32 8.37
CA PHE A 235 -26.62 13.28 9.13
C PHE A 235 -27.92 12.61 9.56
N ALA A 236 -28.35 12.83 10.80
CA ALA A 236 -29.58 12.27 11.35
C ALA A 236 -30.23 13.26 12.30
N GLY A 237 -31.57 13.31 12.34
CA GLY A 237 -32.28 14.22 13.26
C GLY A 237 -32.08 13.84 14.73
N THR A 238 -31.94 12.55 15.00
CA THR A 238 -31.71 11.97 16.32
C THR A 238 -30.72 10.82 16.22
N VAL A 239 -29.74 10.79 17.13
CA VAL A 239 -28.75 9.72 17.22
C VAL A 239 -28.85 9.03 18.57
N GLU A 240 -29.14 7.75 18.54
CA GLU A 240 -29.26 6.90 19.72
C GLU A 240 -28.31 5.72 19.61
N VAL A 241 -27.82 5.24 20.75
CA VAL A 241 -27.00 4.03 20.82
C VAL A 241 -27.74 3.03 21.70
N ARG A 242 -27.98 1.85 21.13
CA ARG A 242 -28.52 0.69 21.82
C ARG A 242 -27.36 -0.19 22.29
N LEU A 243 -27.26 -0.37 23.60
CA LEU A 243 -26.27 -1.22 24.25
C LEU A 243 -27.03 -2.28 25.06
N GLY A 244 -27.07 -3.52 24.54
CA GLY A 244 -27.93 -4.56 25.10
C GLY A 244 -29.42 -4.24 24.88
N GLU A 245 -30.20 -4.21 25.98
CA GLU A 245 -31.64 -3.90 25.99
C GLU A 245 -31.94 -2.41 26.17
N GLU A 246 -30.94 -1.59 26.50
CA GLU A 246 -31.13 -0.16 26.72
C GLU A 246 -30.80 0.65 25.46
N THR A 247 -31.73 1.52 25.06
CA THR A 247 -31.50 2.56 24.05
C THR A 247 -31.38 3.90 24.76
N ARG A 248 -30.30 4.64 24.48
CA ARG A 248 -30.05 5.97 25.05
C ARG A 248 -29.58 6.93 23.97
N ARG A 249 -29.92 8.21 24.12
CA ARG A 249 -29.39 9.30 23.28
C ARG A 249 -27.89 9.50 23.51
N LEU A 250 -27.21 10.10 22.54
CA LEU A 250 -25.81 10.48 22.70
C LEU A 250 -25.62 11.36 23.96
N PRO A 251 -24.62 11.07 24.81
CA PRO A 251 -24.23 11.93 25.92
C PRO A 251 -23.81 13.33 25.45
N ASP A 252 -24.17 14.38 26.19
CA ASP A 252 -23.84 15.79 25.88
C ASP A 252 -22.34 16.03 25.59
N ARG A 253 -21.45 15.24 26.22
CA ARG A 253 -19.99 15.31 26.04
C ARG A 253 -19.51 14.90 24.65
N LEU A 254 -20.32 14.16 23.89
CA LEU A 254 -20.02 13.81 22.51
C LEU A 254 -20.44 14.90 21.52
N HIS A 255 -21.04 16.00 22.00
CA HIS A 255 -21.37 17.19 21.21
C HIS A 255 -22.04 16.83 19.87
N GLU A 256 -23.03 15.93 19.90
CA GLU A 256 -23.81 15.54 18.71
C GLU A 256 -22.99 14.81 17.62
N VAL A 257 -21.76 14.37 17.90
CA VAL A 257 -20.90 13.68 16.91
C VAL A 257 -20.46 12.30 17.42
N LEU A 258 -20.71 11.27 16.62
CA LEU A 258 -20.35 9.88 16.92
C LEU A 258 -19.45 9.27 15.84
N PRO A 259 -18.22 8.81 16.16
CA PRO A 259 -17.43 8.02 15.24
C PRO A 259 -17.86 6.54 15.25
N VAL A 260 -18.19 6.00 14.08
CA VAL A 260 -18.44 4.57 13.85
C VAL A 260 -17.27 3.98 13.06
N PRO A 261 -16.34 3.29 13.73
CA PRO A 261 -15.21 2.68 13.06
C PRO A 261 -15.67 1.49 12.20
N HIS A 262 -15.15 1.40 10.98
CA HIS A 262 -15.35 0.28 10.08
C HIS A 262 -14.10 0.16 9.19
N ALA A 263 -13.72 -1.05 8.80
CA ALA A 263 -12.48 -1.28 8.05
C ALA A 263 -12.52 -0.61 6.66
N GLU A 264 -13.67 -0.64 5.99
CA GLU A 264 -13.84 -0.13 4.62
C GLU A 264 -14.63 1.18 4.55
N HIS A 265 -15.49 1.44 5.54
CA HIS A 265 -16.48 2.53 5.53
C HIS A 265 -16.55 3.25 6.88
N PRO A 266 -15.41 3.75 7.41
CA PRO A 266 -15.43 4.49 8.66
C PRO A 266 -16.38 5.67 8.52
N THR A 267 -17.34 5.80 9.44
CA THR A 267 -18.41 6.81 9.30
C THR A 267 -18.43 7.74 10.50
N LEU A 268 -18.54 9.03 10.22
CA LEU A 268 -18.78 10.08 11.19
C LEU A 268 -20.26 10.45 11.17
N ILE A 269 -20.95 10.23 12.28
CA ILE A 269 -22.37 10.55 12.40
C ILE A 269 -22.48 11.90 13.09
N VAL A 270 -23.26 12.80 12.52
CA VAL A 270 -23.53 14.14 13.05
C VAL A 270 -25.03 14.29 13.23
N GLU A 271 -25.47 14.56 14.46
CA GLU A 271 -26.88 14.88 14.73
C GLU A 271 -27.22 16.26 14.14
N GLY A 272 -28.39 16.42 13.55
CA GLY A 272 -28.82 17.57 12.75
C GLY A 272 -28.71 17.34 11.24
N ALA A 273 -28.91 18.40 10.45
CA ALA A 273 -28.87 18.34 8.99
C ALA A 273 -27.56 18.92 8.42
N GLU A 274 -27.22 18.57 7.18
CA GLU A 274 -26.03 19.08 6.47
C GLU A 274 -25.93 20.63 6.46
N PRO A 275 -27.02 21.39 6.25
CA PRO A 275 -26.97 22.85 6.31
C PRO A 275 -26.64 23.41 7.71
N ASP A 276 -26.77 22.61 8.76
CA ASP A 276 -26.50 23.00 10.14
C ASP A 276 -25.03 22.80 10.53
N LEU A 277 -24.16 22.44 9.56
CA LEU A 277 -22.73 22.27 9.80
C LEU A 277 -22.05 23.63 10.02
N ASP A 278 -21.88 24.00 11.28
CA ASP A 278 -21.24 25.23 11.72
C ASP A 278 -19.83 24.99 12.30
N CYS A 279 -19.21 26.05 12.81
CA CYS A 279 -17.89 25.98 13.41
C CYS A 279 -17.88 25.13 14.70
N ASP A 280 -18.98 25.08 15.44
CA ASP A 280 -19.08 24.33 16.70
C ASP A 280 -19.14 22.83 16.40
N LYS A 281 -19.89 22.43 15.37
CA LYS A 281 -19.88 21.05 14.87
C LYS A 281 -18.53 20.65 14.29
N LEU A 282 -17.86 21.55 13.55
CA LEU A 282 -16.50 21.28 13.05
C LEU A 282 -15.50 21.06 14.20
N GLU A 283 -15.60 21.85 15.27
CA GLU A 283 -14.78 21.68 16.48
C GLU A 283 -15.08 20.35 17.18
N ALA A 284 -16.36 19.98 17.31
CA ALA A 284 -16.81 18.71 17.87
C ALA A 284 -16.31 17.50 17.06
N MET A 285 -16.24 17.62 15.74
CA MET A 285 -15.75 16.58 14.83
C MET A 285 -14.25 16.28 14.98
N ALA A 286 -13.45 17.20 15.52
CA ALA A 286 -11.99 17.10 15.51
C ALA A 286 -11.44 15.80 16.14
N GLU A 287 -11.98 15.40 17.29
CA GLU A 287 -11.53 14.21 18.02
C GLU A 287 -12.07 12.90 17.43
N PRO A 288 -13.38 12.78 17.14
CA PRO A 288 -13.94 11.67 16.36
C PRO A 288 -13.25 11.45 15.02
N LEU A 289 -12.98 12.51 14.25
CA LEU A 289 -12.31 12.43 12.96
C LEU A 289 -10.85 11.97 13.11
N ALA A 290 -10.11 12.55 14.06
CA ALA A 290 -8.74 12.13 14.39
C ALA A 290 -8.66 10.64 14.74
N TYR A 291 -9.69 10.12 15.42
CA TYR A 291 -9.81 8.70 15.71
C TYR A 291 -10.03 7.87 14.44
N LEU A 292 -10.98 8.23 13.58
CA LEU A 292 -11.29 7.48 12.36
C LEU A 292 -10.11 7.44 11.36
N ILE A 293 -9.30 8.51 11.29
CA ILE A 293 -8.09 8.54 10.45
C ILE A 293 -6.86 7.88 11.09
N GLY A 294 -6.99 7.30 12.29
CA GLY A 294 -5.91 6.60 12.99
C GLY A 294 -4.83 7.52 13.57
N ARG A 295 -5.15 8.79 13.85
CA ARG A 295 -4.22 9.83 14.35
C ARG A 295 -4.77 10.55 15.57
N ARG A 296 -5.06 9.81 16.64
CA ARG A 296 -5.65 10.38 17.88
C ARG A 296 -4.82 11.49 18.52
N ASP A 297 -3.50 11.41 18.39
CA ASP A 297 -2.55 12.44 18.82
C ASP A 297 -2.80 13.81 18.15
N TYR A 298 -3.56 13.80 17.06
CA TYR A 298 -3.85 14.93 16.21
C TYR A 298 -5.14 15.68 16.53
N ALA A 299 -6.00 15.11 17.38
CA ALA A 299 -7.29 15.69 17.77
C ALA A 299 -7.16 17.14 18.27
N ARG A 300 -6.13 17.42 19.08
CA ARG A 300 -5.89 18.76 19.62
C ARG A 300 -5.53 19.79 18.54
N THR A 301 -4.73 19.39 17.56
CA THR A 301 -4.33 20.27 16.45
C THR A 301 -5.52 20.56 15.54
N LEU A 302 -6.33 19.53 15.23
CA LEU A 302 -7.58 19.72 14.48
C LEU A 302 -8.56 20.61 15.21
N ARG A 303 -8.76 20.41 16.53
CA ARG A 303 -9.65 21.25 17.34
C ARG A 303 -9.21 22.71 17.37
N TRP A 304 -7.91 22.95 17.55
CA TRP A 304 -7.36 24.31 17.51
C TRP A 304 -7.57 24.99 16.15
N ALA A 305 -7.41 24.25 15.05
CA ALA A 305 -7.59 24.79 13.72
C ALA A 305 -9.09 25.02 13.40
N ALA A 306 -9.96 24.10 13.82
CA ALA A 306 -11.42 24.26 13.73
C ALA A 306 -11.90 25.50 14.50
N GLU A 307 -11.39 25.75 15.71
CA GLU A 307 -11.73 26.96 16.47
C GLU A 307 -11.43 28.25 15.69
N ARG A 308 -10.36 28.24 14.90
CA ARG A 308 -9.93 29.42 14.15
C ARG A 308 -10.76 29.66 12.88
N THR A 309 -11.57 28.69 12.43
CA THR A 309 -12.55 28.92 11.35
C THR A 309 -13.62 29.92 11.75
N ARG A 310 -13.87 30.12 13.07
CA ARG A 310 -14.78 31.15 13.58
C ARG A 310 -14.43 32.58 13.17
N ARG A 311 -13.19 32.82 12.71
CA ARG A 311 -12.74 34.13 12.20
C ARG A 311 -13.18 34.39 10.77
N ILE A 312 -13.57 33.33 10.05
CA ILE A 312 -13.98 33.38 8.67
C ILE A 312 -15.50 33.53 8.60
N VAL A 313 -15.99 34.42 7.74
CA VAL A 313 -17.42 34.79 7.66
C VAL A 313 -18.18 33.95 6.62
N VAL A 314 -17.52 33.01 5.94
CA VAL A 314 -18.15 32.11 4.97
C VAL A 314 -18.65 30.82 5.63
N PRO A 315 -19.69 30.15 5.08
CA PRO A 315 -20.13 28.85 5.55
C PRO A 315 -18.97 27.83 5.57
N VAL A 316 -18.93 26.97 6.60
CA VAL A 316 -17.85 25.99 6.79
C VAL A 316 -17.68 25.06 5.58
N ALA A 317 -18.75 24.71 4.88
CA ALA A 317 -18.68 23.88 3.68
C ALA A 317 -18.00 24.57 2.47
N GLN A 318 -17.84 25.90 2.51
CA GLN A 318 -17.41 26.73 1.37
C GLN A 318 -16.04 27.41 1.58
N LEU A 319 -15.23 26.95 2.54
CA LEU A 319 -13.89 27.50 2.73
C LEU A 319 -13.03 27.34 1.48
N SER A 320 -12.36 28.43 1.10
CA SER A 320 -11.41 28.48 -0.01
C SER A 320 -9.99 28.12 0.42
N ASP A 321 -9.09 27.92 -0.54
CA ASP A 321 -7.66 27.71 -0.29
C ASP A 321 -7.02 28.87 0.50
N ASP A 322 -7.47 30.12 0.25
CA ASP A 322 -6.98 31.30 0.97
C ASP A 322 -7.47 31.31 2.42
N ASP A 323 -8.70 30.86 2.68
CA ASP A 323 -9.22 30.70 4.04
C ASP A 323 -8.42 29.61 4.79
N VAL A 324 -8.13 28.49 4.13
CA VAL A 324 -7.29 27.42 4.68
C VAL A 324 -5.88 27.95 5.03
N ALA A 325 -5.31 28.82 4.20
CA ALA A 325 -4.03 29.48 4.47
C ALA A 325 -4.09 30.31 5.76
N GLU A 326 -5.12 31.14 5.91
CA GLU A 326 -5.34 31.99 7.08
C GLU A 326 -5.57 31.18 8.37
N ILE A 327 -6.37 30.11 8.27
CA ILE A 327 -6.67 29.23 9.41
C ILE A 327 -5.42 28.45 9.82
N CYS A 328 -4.65 27.94 8.87
CA CYS A 328 -3.44 27.16 9.17
C CYS A 328 -2.22 28.03 9.52
N ASP A 329 -2.34 29.37 9.40
CA ASP A 329 -1.26 30.34 9.62
C ASP A 329 -0.06 30.10 8.68
N VAL A 330 -0.34 29.84 7.40
CA VAL A 330 0.66 29.56 6.35
C VAL A 330 0.47 30.49 5.15
N THR A 331 1.47 30.57 4.27
CA THR A 331 1.35 31.41 3.08
C THR A 331 0.51 30.73 1.99
N ALA A 332 -0.17 31.52 1.15
CA ALA A 332 -0.88 30.99 -0.02
C ALA A 332 0.05 30.22 -0.99
N ALA A 333 1.35 30.53 -1.01
CA ALA A 333 2.33 29.79 -1.80
C ALA A 333 2.58 28.37 -1.24
N ASP A 334 2.59 28.22 0.09
CA ASP A 334 2.69 26.92 0.76
C ASP A 334 1.43 26.09 0.52
N ILE A 335 0.25 26.70 0.62
CA ILE A 335 -1.03 26.03 0.28
C ILE A 335 -1.03 25.53 -1.15
N ARG A 336 -0.68 26.35 -2.14
CA ARG A 336 -0.60 25.92 -3.54
C ARG A 336 0.42 24.78 -3.75
N THR A 337 1.51 24.80 -3.00
CA THR A 337 2.52 23.72 -3.05
C THR A 337 1.99 22.44 -2.42
N MET A 338 1.25 22.55 -1.31
CA MET A 338 0.60 21.42 -0.66
C MET A 338 -0.53 20.84 -1.52
N ALA A 339 -1.40 21.66 -2.10
CA ALA A 339 -2.44 21.25 -3.03
C ALA A 339 -1.84 20.46 -4.22
N ARG A 340 -0.76 20.98 -4.82
CA ARG A 340 -0.01 20.26 -5.86
C ARG A 340 0.56 18.95 -5.35
N ARG A 341 1.12 18.90 -4.13
CA ARG A 341 1.66 17.66 -3.55
C ARG A 341 0.57 16.60 -3.33
N ILE A 342 -0.62 16.99 -2.89
CA ILE A 342 -1.77 16.10 -2.72
C ILE A 342 -2.25 15.56 -4.07
N GLN A 343 -2.19 16.36 -5.14
CA GLN A 343 -2.56 15.99 -6.51
C GLN A 343 -1.44 15.24 -7.27
N SER A 344 -0.17 15.37 -6.84
CA SER A 344 1.03 14.93 -7.55
C SER A 344 1.15 13.42 -7.85
N PRO A 345 0.54 12.47 -7.11
CA PRO A 345 0.59 11.05 -7.46
C PRO A 345 -0.29 10.68 -8.66
N LEU A 346 -1.38 11.43 -8.89
CA LEU A 346 -2.41 11.07 -9.87
C LEU A 346 -2.08 11.57 -11.27
N GLN A 347 -1.41 12.73 -11.41
CA GLN A 347 -1.12 13.32 -12.71
C GLN A 347 -0.29 12.40 -13.64
N PRO A 348 0.78 11.72 -13.18
CA PRO A 348 1.49 10.76 -14.03
C PRO A 348 0.63 9.56 -14.43
N VAL A 349 -0.31 9.15 -13.56
CA VAL A 349 -1.24 8.05 -13.81
C VAL A 349 -2.26 8.46 -14.87
N LEU A 350 -2.89 9.62 -14.72
CA LEU A 350 -3.80 10.19 -15.71
C LEU A 350 -3.10 10.41 -17.05
N HIS A 351 -1.83 10.84 -17.05
CA HIS A 351 -1.05 10.96 -18.27
C HIS A 351 -0.87 9.65 -19.03
N ARG A 352 -0.79 8.50 -18.33
CA ARG A 352 -0.73 7.19 -18.97
C ARG A 352 -2.12 6.63 -19.31
N LEU A 353 -3.09 6.89 -18.45
CA LEU A 353 -4.44 6.33 -18.55
C LEU A 353 -5.26 7.05 -19.63
N TYR A 354 -5.10 8.36 -19.78
CA TYR A 354 -5.92 9.17 -20.68
C TYR A 354 -5.92 8.68 -22.13
N PRO A 355 -4.78 8.36 -22.78
CA PRO A 355 -4.80 7.80 -24.14
C PRO A 355 -5.57 6.47 -24.27
N VAL A 356 -5.49 5.62 -23.24
CA VAL A 356 -6.23 4.35 -23.19
C VAL A 356 -7.73 4.61 -23.04
N LEU A 357 -8.12 5.59 -22.23
CA LEU A 357 -9.52 5.98 -22.10
C LEU A 357 -10.06 6.63 -23.37
N THR A 358 -9.29 7.52 -24.02
CA THR A 358 -9.68 8.10 -25.32
C THR A 358 -9.87 7.01 -26.37
N HIS A 359 -9.06 5.96 -26.35
CA HIS A 359 -9.21 4.82 -27.26
C HIS A 359 -10.56 4.10 -27.10
N TYR A 360 -11.05 3.92 -25.87
CA TYR A 360 -12.32 3.24 -25.60
C TYR A 360 -13.55 4.16 -25.60
N LEU A 361 -13.39 5.41 -25.15
CA LEU A 361 -14.48 6.29 -24.75
C LEU A 361 -14.61 7.57 -25.58
N ASP A 362 -13.59 7.87 -26.41
CA ASP A 362 -13.48 9.09 -27.21
C ASP A 362 -13.68 10.36 -26.35
N GLU A 363 -14.64 11.23 -26.67
CA GLU A 363 -14.93 12.46 -25.93
C GLU A 363 -15.27 12.23 -24.45
N ALA A 364 -15.81 11.07 -24.08
CA ALA A 364 -16.15 10.76 -22.69
C ALA A 364 -14.91 10.55 -21.80
N ALA A 365 -13.70 10.52 -22.38
CA ALA A 365 -12.44 10.52 -21.63
C ALA A 365 -12.03 11.91 -21.11
N ALA A 366 -12.65 13.00 -21.60
CA ALA A 366 -12.27 14.39 -21.26
C ALA A 366 -12.10 14.69 -19.75
N PRO A 367 -12.91 14.13 -18.83
CA PRO A 367 -12.70 14.31 -17.38
C PRO A 367 -11.32 13.89 -16.88
N PHE A 368 -10.68 12.93 -17.54
CA PHE A 368 -9.40 12.35 -17.17
C PHE A 368 -8.21 13.02 -17.86
N ASP A 369 -8.43 14.12 -18.59
CA ASP A 369 -7.36 14.84 -19.28
C ASP A 369 -6.33 15.37 -18.27
N PRO A 370 -5.04 15.03 -18.38
CA PRO A 370 -4.04 15.40 -17.38
C PRO A 370 -3.65 16.91 -17.41
N ASP A 371 -4.04 17.66 -18.43
CA ASP A 371 -3.79 19.12 -18.53
C ASP A 371 -4.98 19.94 -17.98
N SER A 372 -6.15 19.32 -17.85
CA SER A 372 -7.35 19.93 -17.26
C SER A 372 -8.21 18.86 -16.57
N PRO A 373 -7.65 18.15 -15.56
CA PRO A 373 -8.37 17.04 -14.96
C PRO A 373 -9.55 17.57 -14.16
N SER A 374 -10.74 17.04 -14.41
CA SER A 374 -11.89 17.22 -13.50
C SER A 374 -11.91 16.14 -12.42
N VAL A 375 -10.90 15.26 -12.40
CA VAL A 375 -10.73 14.17 -11.45
C VAL A 375 -9.82 14.65 -10.31
N GLU A 376 -10.34 14.61 -9.08
CA GLU A 376 -9.69 15.24 -7.94
C GLU A 376 -8.86 14.28 -7.08
N SER A 377 -9.09 12.97 -7.22
CA SER A 377 -8.41 11.93 -6.44
C SER A 377 -8.37 10.58 -7.16
N GLU A 378 -7.56 9.64 -6.66
CA GLU A 378 -7.58 8.27 -7.19
C GLU A 378 -8.93 7.58 -7.00
N GLN A 379 -9.64 7.86 -5.90
CA GLN A 379 -10.95 7.25 -5.66
C GLN A 379 -12.00 7.83 -6.63
N ASP A 380 -12.00 9.15 -6.83
CA ASP A 380 -12.84 9.81 -7.85
C ASP A 380 -12.54 9.28 -9.26
N ALA A 381 -11.27 9.02 -9.56
CA ALA A 381 -10.88 8.36 -10.81
C ALA A 381 -11.49 6.95 -10.92
N ARG A 382 -11.39 6.13 -9.86
CA ARG A 382 -11.96 4.78 -9.81
C ARG A 382 -13.50 4.79 -9.94
N ASP A 383 -14.18 5.69 -9.24
CA ASP A 383 -15.64 5.80 -9.25
C ASP A 383 -16.16 6.22 -10.63
N ARG A 384 -15.50 7.20 -11.27
CA ARG A 384 -15.83 7.62 -12.64
C ARG A 384 -15.53 6.54 -13.68
N LEU A 385 -14.45 5.79 -13.51
CA LEU A 385 -14.17 4.62 -14.36
C LEU A 385 -15.23 3.54 -14.17
N ALA A 386 -15.68 3.30 -12.93
CA ALA A 386 -16.73 2.32 -12.62
C ALA A 386 -18.07 2.71 -13.27
N ALA A 387 -18.42 4.00 -13.28
CA ALA A 387 -19.61 4.50 -13.98
C ALA A 387 -19.53 4.31 -15.52
N LEU A 388 -18.33 4.08 -16.06
CA LEU A 388 -18.08 3.88 -17.49
C LEU A 388 -17.74 2.42 -17.83
N ALA A 389 -17.89 1.49 -16.88
CA ALA A 389 -17.48 0.09 -17.00
C ALA A 389 -18.01 -0.59 -18.27
N ASP A 390 -19.29 -0.37 -18.61
CA ASP A 390 -19.97 -0.99 -19.76
C ASP A 390 -19.37 -0.59 -21.12
N ARG A 391 -18.59 0.50 -21.16
CA ARG A 391 -17.97 1.04 -22.37
C ARG A 391 -16.47 0.77 -22.43
N LEU A 392 -15.89 0.20 -21.38
CA LEU A 392 -14.46 -0.10 -21.30
C LEU A 392 -14.20 -1.54 -21.77
N GLY A 393 -13.08 -1.75 -22.48
CA GLY A 393 -12.64 -3.10 -22.86
C GLY A 393 -12.05 -3.93 -21.70
N HIS A 394 -11.96 -3.35 -20.50
CA HIS A 394 -11.35 -3.94 -19.31
C HIS A 394 -12.09 -3.49 -18.06
N GLU A 395 -11.94 -4.28 -16.99
CA GLU A 395 -12.46 -3.92 -15.67
C GLU A 395 -11.87 -2.57 -15.19
N PRO A 396 -12.71 -1.62 -14.72
CA PRO A 396 -12.30 -0.28 -14.27
C PRO A 396 -11.12 -0.30 -13.28
N ASN A 397 -11.18 -1.18 -12.28
CA ASN A 397 -10.14 -1.28 -11.28
C ASN A 397 -8.85 -1.90 -11.84
N GLN A 398 -8.96 -2.83 -12.79
CA GLN A 398 -7.81 -3.40 -13.49
C GLN A 398 -7.08 -2.34 -14.31
N LEU A 399 -7.83 -1.47 -15.02
CA LEU A 399 -7.26 -0.35 -15.77
C LEU A 399 -6.49 0.61 -14.86
N PHE A 400 -7.11 0.98 -13.74
CA PHE A 400 -6.50 1.93 -12.81
C PHE A 400 -5.25 1.36 -12.14
N VAL A 401 -5.28 0.10 -11.67
CA VAL A 401 -4.12 -0.57 -11.09
C VAL A 401 -3.00 -0.77 -12.12
N ALA A 402 -3.33 -1.17 -13.35
CA ALA A 402 -2.32 -1.29 -14.41
C ALA A 402 -1.64 0.06 -14.71
N ALA A 403 -2.39 1.17 -14.70
CA ALA A 403 -1.83 2.50 -14.92
C ALA A 403 -0.95 3.01 -13.77
N LEU A 404 -1.22 2.55 -12.53
CA LEU A 404 -0.37 2.78 -11.37
C LEU A 404 0.97 2.02 -11.50
N ASP A 405 0.91 0.74 -11.89
CA ASP A 405 2.07 -0.16 -11.94
C ASP A 405 2.95 0.08 -13.18
N ALA A 406 2.37 0.52 -14.30
CA ALA A 406 3.09 0.70 -15.54
C ALA A 406 3.95 1.99 -15.53
N PRO A 407 5.28 1.91 -15.75
CA PRO A 407 6.13 3.09 -15.79
C PRO A 407 5.96 3.92 -17.07
N THR A 408 5.44 3.34 -18.15
CA THR A 408 5.24 4.01 -19.45
C THR A 408 3.95 3.55 -20.12
N LEU A 409 3.45 4.34 -21.07
CA LEU A 409 2.28 3.99 -21.88
C LEU A 409 2.50 2.69 -22.68
N ALA A 410 3.72 2.45 -23.17
CA ALA A 410 4.07 1.21 -23.88
C ALA A 410 3.97 -0.03 -22.97
N VAL A 411 4.38 0.08 -21.70
CA VAL A 411 4.21 -1.02 -20.73
C VAL A 411 2.73 -1.21 -20.38
N LEU A 412 1.98 -0.12 -20.21
CA LEU A 412 0.55 -0.17 -19.96
C LEU A 412 -0.21 -0.87 -21.11
N GLN A 413 0.11 -0.51 -22.36
CA GLN A 413 -0.45 -1.15 -23.56
C GLN A 413 -0.20 -2.67 -23.56
N GLN A 414 1.01 -3.11 -23.23
CA GLN A 414 1.35 -4.54 -23.17
C GLN A 414 0.60 -5.28 -22.05
N GLN A 415 0.49 -4.67 -20.86
CA GLN A 415 -0.24 -5.26 -19.73
C GLN A 415 -1.73 -5.43 -20.03
N LEU A 416 -2.32 -4.44 -20.68
CA LEU A 416 -3.74 -4.44 -21.08
C LEU A 416 -3.99 -5.22 -22.38
N LYS A 417 -2.94 -5.60 -23.12
CA LYS A 417 -3.02 -6.32 -24.40
C LYS A 417 -3.86 -5.58 -25.45
N ILE A 418 -3.77 -4.25 -25.47
CA ILE A 418 -4.44 -3.41 -26.47
C ILE A 418 -3.62 -3.46 -27.76
N PRO A 419 -4.19 -3.71 -28.95
CA PRO A 419 -3.41 -3.76 -30.18
C PRO A 419 -2.65 -2.44 -30.45
N VAL A 420 -1.33 -2.50 -30.63
CA VAL A 420 -0.44 -1.33 -30.80
C VAL A 420 -0.87 -0.46 -31.98
N ARG A 421 -1.34 -1.10 -33.05
CA ARG A 421 -1.84 -0.41 -34.25
C ARG A 421 -3.04 0.47 -33.95
N GLU A 422 -3.97 -0.03 -33.15
CA GLU A 422 -5.22 0.65 -32.83
C GLU A 422 -4.96 1.80 -31.86
N LEU A 423 -4.16 1.55 -30.83
CA LEU A 423 -3.77 2.60 -29.89
C LEU A 423 -2.95 3.71 -30.58
N ASN A 424 -2.00 3.38 -31.46
CA ASN A 424 -1.24 4.36 -32.24
C ASN A 424 -2.12 5.20 -33.19
N ALA A 425 -3.23 4.64 -33.69
CA ALA A 425 -4.21 5.39 -34.46
C ALA A 425 -4.91 6.44 -33.57
N THR A 426 -5.29 6.07 -32.34
CA THR A 426 -5.80 7.02 -31.35
C THR A 426 -4.77 8.09 -31.01
N LEU A 427 -3.52 7.72 -30.72
CA LEU A 427 -2.45 8.68 -30.38
C LEU A 427 -2.19 9.68 -31.51
N SER A 428 -2.25 9.23 -32.76
CA SER A 428 -2.15 10.11 -33.94
C SER A 428 -3.29 11.13 -33.99
N GLY A 429 -4.49 10.76 -33.55
CA GLY A 429 -5.66 11.63 -33.47
C GLY A 429 -5.56 12.70 -32.37
N MET A 430 -4.73 12.49 -31.35
CA MET A 430 -4.57 13.41 -30.21
C MET A 430 -3.58 14.57 -30.48
N GLY A 431 -3.39 14.94 -31.75
CA GLY A 431 -2.65 16.15 -32.14
C GLY A 431 -1.16 16.15 -31.78
N GLY A 432 -0.54 14.99 -31.59
CA GLY A 432 0.90 14.87 -31.27
C GLY A 432 1.26 15.13 -29.81
N ARG A 433 0.26 15.20 -28.92
CA ARG A 433 0.45 15.31 -27.46
C ARG A 433 1.22 14.12 -26.87
N TYR A 434 1.05 12.95 -27.46
CA TYR A 434 1.68 11.70 -27.05
C TYR A 434 2.57 11.16 -28.17
N PRO A 435 3.79 10.69 -27.86
CA PRO A 435 4.59 9.98 -28.84
C PRO A 435 3.95 8.64 -29.18
N LEU A 436 4.06 8.21 -30.45
CA LEU A 436 3.65 6.87 -30.86
C LEU A 436 4.47 5.80 -30.13
N ILE A 437 3.83 4.69 -29.84
CA ILE A 437 4.50 3.50 -29.34
C ILE A 437 5.25 2.88 -30.51
N ASP A 438 6.58 2.76 -30.37
CA ASP A 438 7.46 2.26 -31.42
C ASP A 438 8.44 1.21 -30.88
N TYR A 439 8.27 -0.03 -31.35
CA TYR A 439 9.14 -1.18 -31.05
C TYR A 439 10.19 -1.43 -32.13
N SER A 440 10.39 -0.53 -33.10
CA SER A 440 11.28 -0.74 -34.26
C SER A 440 12.71 -1.14 -33.87
N MET A 441 13.25 -0.55 -32.80
CA MET A 441 14.60 -0.90 -32.32
C MET A 441 14.66 -2.34 -31.81
N GLN A 442 13.71 -2.73 -30.95
CA GLN A 442 13.61 -4.09 -30.42
C GLN A 442 13.42 -5.10 -31.56
N TYR A 443 12.51 -4.80 -32.49
CA TYR A 443 12.18 -5.68 -33.61
C TYR A 443 13.31 -5.81 -34.64
N ALA A 444 14.15 -4.78 -34.78
CA ALA A 444 15.36 -4.87 -35.58
C ALA A 444 16.41 -5.81 -34.95
N GLU A 445 16.56 -5.80 -33.63
CA GLU A 445 17.43 -6.72 -32.91
C GLU A 445 16.92 -8.16 -32.98
N ASP A 446 15.64 -8.38 -32.70
CA ASP A 446 14.99 -9.70 -32.76
C ASP A 446 15.10 -10.31 -34.16
N PHE A 447 14.84 -9.53 -35.20
CA PHE A 447 14.97 -9.97 -36.59
C PHE A 447 16.43 -10.26 -36.95
N ALA A 448 17.38 -9.42 -36.54
CA ALA A 448 18.80 -9.65 -36.79
C ALA A 448 19.31 -10.92 -36.11
N ASP A 449 18.81 -11.22 -34.91
CA ASP A 449 19.12 -12.44 -34.17
C ASP A 449 18.51 -13.67 -34.83
N TYR A 450 17.25 -13.58 -35.29
CA TYR A 450 16.60 -14.62 -36.10
C TYR A 450 17.40 -14.95 -37.37
N VAL A 451 17.79 -13.92 -38.15
CA VAL A 451 18.61 -14.09 -39.37
C VAL A 451 19.97 -14.70 -39.05
N ARG A 452 20.59 -14.31 -37.92
CA ARG A 452 21.88 -14.87 -37.48
C ARG A 452 21.77 -16.35 -37.11
N ALA A 453 20.70 -16.74 -36.44
CA ALA A 453 20.44 -18.13 -36.09
C ALA A 453 20.22 -19.01 -37.33
N GLN A 454 19.59 -18.47 -38.38
CA GLN A 454 19.30 -19.17 -39.64
C GLN A 454 20.39 -19.00 -40.71
N ARG A 455 21.51 -18.36 -40.38
CA ARG A 455 22.51 -17.92 -41.37
C ARG A 455 23.00 -19.03 -42.29
N ASP A 456 23.37 -20.18 -41.74
CA ASP A 456 23.94 -21.27 -42.53
C ASP A 456 22.89 -21.86 -43.48
N TRP A 457 21.66 -22.01 -43.01
CA TRP A 457 20.52 -22.46 -43.82
C TRP A 457 20.22 -21.47 -44.97
N LEU A 458 20.15 -20.17 -44.68
CA LEU A 458 19.93 -19.13 -45.69
C LEU A 458 21.05 -19.12 -46.74
N LEU A 459 22.30 -19.30 -46.31
CA LEU A 459 23.44 -19.40 -47.23
C LEU A 459 23.36 -20.63 -48.13
N ASP A 460 22.97 -21.78 -47.59
CA ASP A 460 22.82 -23.00 -48.38
C ASP A 460 21.71 -22.85 -49.44
N ARG A 461 20.60 -22.17 -49.11
CA ARG A 461 19.57 -21.83 -50.11
C ARG A 461 20.09 -20.97 -51.25
N LEU A 462 20.90 -19.95 -50.94
CA LEU A 462 21.56 -19.13 -51.97
C LEU A 462 22.54 -19.96 -52.83
N ARG A 463 23.24 -20.94 -52.22
CA ARG A 463 24.15 -21.84 -52.93
C ARG A 463 23.41 -22.82 -53.83
N TRP A 464 22.27 -23.37 -53.38
CA TRP A 464 21.42 -24.22 -54.22
C TRP A 464 20.86 -23.47 -55.41
N HIS A 465 20.40 -22.23 -55.22
CA HIS A 465 19.92 -21.39 -56.32
C HIS A 465 21.02 -21.11 -57.38
N ARG A 466 22.29 -21.03 -56.96
CA ARG A 466 23.44 -20.79 -57.86
C ARG A 466 24.15 -22.07 -58.32
N TRP A 467 23.62 -23.25 -57.99
CA TRP A 467 24.31 -24.52 -58.18
C TRP A 467 24.65 -24.82 -59.65
N ASP A 468 23.71 -24.62 -60.56
CA ASP A 468 23.90 -24.93 -61.99
C ASP A 468 24.94 -23.99 -62.62
N ARG A 469 24.85 -22.69 -62.33
CA ARG A 469 25.83 -21.69 -62.78
C ARG A 469 27.23 -21.95 -62.23
N PHE A 470 27.32 -22.38 -60.97
CA PHE A 470 28.59 -22.79 -60.36
C PHE A 470 29.16 -24.03 -61.06
N SER A 471 28.32 -25.03 -61.33
CA SER A 471 28.72 -26.28 -62.02
C SER A 471 29.17 -26.02 -63.45
N ALA A 472 28.58 -25.03 -64.13
CA ALA A 472 28.98 -24.55 -65.45
C ALA A 472 30.23 -23.64 -65.43
N SER A 473 30.84 -23.40 -64.27
CA SER A 473 32.01 -22.50 -64.10
C SER A 473 31.76 -21.05 -64.58
N GLU A 474 30.52 -20.59 -64.51
CA GLU A 474 30.17 -19.23 -64.89
C GLU A 474 30.67 -18.20 -63.85
N PRO A 475 31.13 -17.01 -64.29
CA PRO A 475 31.45 -15.92 -63.37
C PRO A 475 30.24 -15.46 -62.54
N GLN A 476 30.44 -15.31 -61.21
CA GLN A 476 29.43 -14.82 -60.27
C GLN A 476 29.89 -13.54 -59.54
N PRO A 477 30.04 -12.41 -60.26
CA PRO A 477 30.60 -11.18 -59.70
C PRO A 477 29.74 -10.56 -58.59
N ASP A 478 28.44 -10.87 -58.55
CA ASP A 478 27.46 -10.43 -57.56
C ASP A 478 27.48 -11.26 -56.26
N TRP A 479 28.09 -12.45 -56.27
CA TRP A 479 28.12 -13.37 -55.12
C TRP A 479 28.61 -12.76 -53.80
N PRO A 480 29.66 -11.91 -53.77
CA PRO A 480 30.11 -11.28 -52.53
C PRO A 480 29.05 -10.42 -51.85
N GLN A 481 28.14 -9.82 -52.63
CA GLN A 481 27.02 -9.02 -52.14
C GLN A 481 25.82 -9.91 -51.82
N LEU A 482 25.48 -10.86 -52.71
CA LEU A 482 24.33 -11.75 -52.55
C LEU A 482 24.41 -12.60 -51.28
N ARG A 483 25.60 -13.12 -50.94
CA ARG A 483 25.82 -13.94 -49.75
C ARG A 483 25.69 -13.17 -48.42
N ARG A 484 25.45 -11.86 -48.46
CA ARG A 484 25.31 -11.04 -47.26
C ARG A 484 23.86 -11.09 -46.73
N VAL A 485 23.47 -12.24 -46.18
CA VAL A 485 22.15 -12.50 -45.57
C VAL A 485 21.85 -11.60 -44.37
N GLU A 486 22.88 -11.12 -43.69
CA GLU A 486 22.84 -10.15 -42.59
C GLU A 486 22.59 -8.71 -43.06
N LEU A 487 22.39 -8.50 -44.37
CA LEU A 487 21.78 -7.27 -44.93
C LEU A 487 20.26 -7.38 -45.08
N LEU A 488 19.63 -8.51 -44.71
CA LEU A 488 18.17 -8.58 -44.65
C LEU A 488 17.68 -7.63 -43.56
N ALA A 489 16.60 -6.89 -43.82
CA ALA A 489 16.06 -5.89 -42.90
C ALA A 489 14.64 -6.27 -42.44
N PRO A 490 14.24 -5.93 -41.20
CA PRO A 490 12.84 -6.04 -40.79
C PRO A 490 11.94 -5.12 -41.65
N ASP A 491 10.64 -5.38 -41.68
CA ASP A 491 9.69 -4.41 -42.24
C ASP A 491 9.67 -3.15 -41.33
N PRO A 492 9.88 -1.94 -41.87
CA PRO A 492 9.89 -0.71 -41.09
C PRO A 492 8.56 -0.39 -40.40
N ARG A 493 7.45 -1.02 -40.80
CA ARG A 493 6.12 -0.79 -40.22
C ARG A 493 5.86 -1.61 -38.97
N TRP A 494 6.60 -2.70 -38.73
CA TRP A 494 6.30 -3.62 -37.63
C TRP A 494 6.32 -2.93 -36.27
N GLY A 495 7.26 -2.01 -36.04
CA GLY A 495 7.42 -1.34 -34.75
C GLY A 495 6.18 -0.59 -34.25
N THR A 496 5.31 -0.15 -35.15
CA THR A 496 4.11 0.63 -34.81
C THR A 496 2.79 -0.11 -35.09
N THR A 497 2.85 -1.32 -35.66
CA THR A 497 1.66 -2.03 -36.16
C THR A 497 1.50 -3.46 -35.68
N VAL A 498 2.57 -4.08 -35.15
CA VAL A 498 2.57 -5.49 -34.74
C VAL A 498 2.82 -5.57 -33.24
N ASP A 499 2.00 -6.35 -32.52
CA ASP A 499 2.12 -6.50 -31.06
C ASP A 499 3.30 -7.39 -30.63
N GLY A 500 3.72 -8.31 -31.50
CA GLY A 500 4.87 -9.18 -31.27
C GLY A 500 5.36 -9.85 -32.55
N LEU A 501 6.68 -10.00 -32.68
CA LEU A 501 7.28 -10.67 -33.82
C LEU A 501 7.20 -12.19 -33.68
N SER A 502 6.34 -12.83 -34.48
CA SER A 502 6.32 -14.28 -34.61
C SER A 502 7.40 -14.79 -35.56
N ALA A 503 7.81 -16.05 -35.38
CA ALA A 503 8.76 -16.70 -36.28
C ALA A 503 8.24 -16.78 -37.72
N ASP A 504 6.92 -16.95 -37.90
CA ASP A 504 6.29 -17.02 -39.22
C ASP A 504 6.34 -15.68 -39.96
N LEU A 505 6.12 -14.57 -39.24
CA LEU A 505 6.17 -13.23 -39.80
C LEU A 505 7.60 -12.85 -40.18
N MET A 506 8.59 -13.22 -39.35
CA MET A 506 10.00 -13.07 -39.69
C MET A 506 10.40 -13.97 -40.88
N ALA A 507 9.92 -15.21 -40.93
CA ALA A 507 10.18 -16.13 -42.04
C ALA A 507 9.61 -15.59 -43.36
N ALA A 508 8.37 -15.11 -43.36
CA ALA A 508 7.72 -14.53 -44.54
C ALA A 508 8.52 -13.33 -45.09
N GLN A 509 8.98 -12.44 -44.22
CA GLN A 509 9.81 -11.30 -44.61
C GLN A 509 11.17 -11.71 -45.19
N VAL A 510 11.76 -12.78 -44.65
CA VAL A 510 12.99 -13.35 -45.20
C VAL A 510 12.74 -13.96 -46.58
N GLU A 511 11.65 -14.71 -46.76
CA GLU A 511 11.28 -15.27 -48.06
C GLU A 511 11.05 -14.17 -49.10
N GLU A 512 10.28 -13.13 -48.78
CA GLU A 512 9.99 -12.01 -49.69
C GLU A 512 11.28 -11.33 -50.15
N GLN A 513 12.19 -11.03 -49.23
CA GLN A 513 13.47 -10.40 -49.58
C GLN A 513 14.41 -11.33 -50.33
N LEU A 514 14.41 -12.63 -50.04
CA LEU A 514 15.21 -13.59 -50.80
C LEU A 514 14.67 -13.74 -52.23
N GLU A 515 13.35 -13.84 -52.40
CA GLU A 515 12.71 -13.89 -53.71
C GLU A 515 12.99 -12.63 -54.53
N ALA A 516 12.86 -11.45 -53.93
CA ALA A 516 13.19 -10.17 -54.56
C ALA A 516 14.67 -10.08 -54.98
N ARG A 517 15.60 -10.62 -54.17
CA ARG A 517 17.04 -10.63 -54.49
C ARG A 517 17.41 -11.64 -55.57
N LEU A 518 16.68 -12.75 -55.66
CA LEU A 518 16.99 -13.86 -56.57
C LEU A 518 16.19 -13.80 -57.89
N GLY A 519 15.15 -12.96 -57.95
CA GLY A 519 14.25 -12.88 -59.10
C GLY A 519 13.32 -14.09 -59.24
N GLY A 520 13.10 -14.82 -58.14
CA GLY A 520 12.27 -16.01 -58.08
C GLY A 520 12.43 -16.77 -56.77
N ARG A 521 11.49 -17.69 -56.50
CA ARG A 521 11.42 -18.41 -55.24
C ARG A 521 12.70 -19.22 -54.97
N PRO A 522 13.38 -19.02 -53.81
CA PRO A 522 14.61 -19.75 -53.51
C PRO A 522 14.32 -21.23 -53.22
N PRO A 523 15.18 -22.18 -53.64
CA PRO A 523 15.04 -23.58 -53.28
C PRO A 523 15.02 -23.78 -51.77
N THR A 524 14.15 -24.65 -51.26
CA THR A 524 14.07 -25.01 -49.83
C THR A 524 14.92 -26.23 -49.48
N SER A 525 15.36 -26.97 -50.50
CA SER A 525 16.26 -28.12 -50.39
C SER A 525 17.15 -28.20 -51.63
N GLY A 526 18.22 -28.98 -51.55
CA GLY A 526 19.13 -29.21 -52.66
C GLY A 526 20.21 -30.24 -52.31
N PRO A 527 21.23 -30.38 -53.18
CA PRO A 527 22.32 -31.34 -52.96
C PRO A 527 23.06 -31.07 -51.65
N SER A 528 23.68 -32.10 -51.07
CA SER A 528 24.47 -31.97 -49.85
C SER A 528 25.65 -31.02 -50.07
N LEU A 529 25.69 -29.95 -49.28
CA LEU A 529 26.70 -28.91 -49.40
C LEU A 529 27.75 -29.03 -48.28
N PRO A 530 29.05 -28.99 -48.59
CA PRO A 530 30.09 -28.87 -47.57
C PRO A 530 29.95 -27.54 -46.83
N ARG A 531 30.32 -27.53 -45.55
CA ARG A 531 30.26 -26.33 -44.72
C ARG A 531 31.15 -25.24 -45.32
N ARG A 532 30.67 -24.01 -45.31
CA ARG A 532 31.38 -22.86 -45.89
C ARG A 532 32.82 -22.72 -45.37
N ASN A 533 33.04 -22.94 -44.08
CA ASN A 533 34.37 -22.81 -43.48
C ASN A 533 35.35 -23.85 -44.02
N ASP A 534 34.87 -25.05 -44.33
CA ASP A 534 35.68 -26.10 -44.95
C ASP A 534 36.03 -25.74 -46.39
N CYS A 535 35.07 -25.24 -47.17
CA CYS A 535 35.33 -24.74 -48.52
C CYS A 535 36.33 -23.57 -48.52
N ALA A 536 36.18 -22.62 -47.59
CA ALA A 536 37.07 -21.47 -47.49
C ALA A 536 38.50 -21.89 -47.14
N ARG A 537 38.66 -22.86 -46.23
CA ARG A 537 39.95 -23.44 -45.87
C ARG A 537 40.59 -24.16 -47.07
N ALA A 538 39.84 -25.05 -47.74
CA ALA A 538 40.34 -25.78 -48.90
C ALA A 538 40.74 -24.84 -50.05
N ASN A 539 39.93 -23.81 -50.33
CA ASN A 539 40.26 -22.82 -51.35
C ASN A 539 41.49 -21.99 -50.99
N ALA A 540 41.66 -21.61 -49.72
CA ALA A 540 42.85 -20.89 -49.27
C ALA A 540 44.11 -21.74 -49.45
N GLU A 541 44.06 -23.03 -49.08
CA GLU A 541 45.18 -23.97 -49.28
C GLU A 541 45.53 -24.16 -50.75
N LEU A 542 44.52 -24.28 -51.63
CA LEU A 542 44.72 -24.37 -53.08
C LEU A 542 45.37 -23.10 -53.64
N VAL A 543 44.88 -21.92 -53.26
CA VAL A 543 45.43 -20.63 -53.70
C VAL A 543 46.87 -20.46 -53.22
N ASP A 544 47.15 -20.73 -51.95
CA ASP A 544 48.50 -20.64 -51.39
C ASP A 544 49.47 -21.60 -52.08
N THR A 545 49.03 -22.83 -52.36
CA THR A 545 49.82 -23.83 -53.09
C THR A 545 50.09 -23.40 -54.53
N ALA A 546 49.06 -22.94 -55.25
CA ALA A 546 49.18 -22.49 -56.64
C ALA A 546 50.03 -21.24 -56.75
N ALA A 547 49.83 -20.24 -55.87
CA ALA A 547 50.64 -19.03 -55.80
C ALA A 547 52.11 -19.35 -55.50
N GLY A 548 52.37 -20.30 -54.60
CA GLY A 548 53.71 -20.81 -54.32
C GLY A 548 54.39 -21.42 -55.55
N ARG A 549 53.67 -22.24 -56.32
CA ARG A 549 54.16 -22.85 -57.57
C ARG A 549 54.40 -21.81 -58.66
N LEU A 550 53.43 -20.93 -58.91
CA LEU A 550 53.53 -19.85 -59.90
C LEU A 550 54.66 -18.88 -59.57
N ALA A 551 54.85 -18.52 -58.31
CA ALA A 551 55.96 -17.66 -57.90
C ALA A 551 57.32 -18.29 -58.23
N LYS A 552 57.47 -19.62 -58.07
CA LYS A 552 58.69 -20.34 -58.48
C LYS A 552 58.87 -20.32 -60.00
N LEU A 553 57.81 -20.60 -60.77
CA LEU A 553 57.85 -20.58 -62.24
C LEU A 553 58.18 -19.20 -62.80
N VAL A 554 57.53 -18.15 -62.29
CA VAL A 554 57.80 -16.76 -62.67
C VAL A 554 59.24 -16.38 -62.34
N ARG A 555 59.75 -16.75 -61.16
CA ARG A 555 61.16 -16.51 -60.79
C ARG A 555 62.12 -17.21 -61.76
N ALA A 556 61.92 -18.49 -62.03
CA ALA A 556 62.76 -19.24 -62.97
C ALA A 556 62.71 -18.66 -64.40
N TRP A 557 61.54 -18.18 -64.83
CA TRP A 557 61.39 -17.49 -66.12
C TRP A 557 62.15 -16.15 -66.15
N LEU A 558 62.04 -15.34 -65.08
CA LEU A 558 62.75 -14.07 -64.95
C LEU A 558 64.27 -14.27 -64.96
N GLU A 559 64.76 -15.28 -64.23
CA GLU A 559 66.17 -15.69 -64.22
C GLU A 559 66.66 -16.09 -65.61
N ARG A 560 65.92 -16.95 -66.32
CA ARG A 560 66.26 -17.40 -67.68
C ARG A 560 66.34 -16.25 -68.69
N HIS A 561 65.57 -15.18 -68.51
CA HIS A 561 65.50 -14.04 -69.43
C HIS A 561 66.27 -12.80 -68.94
N GLY A 562 67.13 -12.95 -67.92
CA GLY A 562 67.97 -11.85 -67.41
C GLY A 562 67.18 -10.67 -66.82
N ARG A 563 65.93 -10.90 -66.40
CA ARG A 563 65.06 -9.86 -65.82
C ARG A 563 65.26 -9.80 -64.30
N PRO A 564 65.19 -8.61 -63.68
CA PRO A 564 65.37 -8.48 -62.24
C PRO A 564 64.25 -9.19 -61.46
N ILE A 565 64.63 -10.03 -60.50
CA ILE A 565 63.69 -10.73 -59.62
C ILE A 565 63.20 -9.74 -58.54
N PRO A 566 61.89 -9.50 -58.40
CA PRO A 566 61.37 -8.67 -57.32
C PRO A 566 61.73 -9.28 -55.95
N ARG A 567 62.37 -8.50 -55.06
CA ARG A 567 62.59 -8.90 -53.66
C ARG A 567 61.22 -9.02 -52.98
N ARG A 568 60.98 -10.14 -52.27
CA ARG A 568 59.77 -10.33 -51.45
C ARG A 568 59.70 -9.22 -50.40
N GLY A 569 58.92 -8.17 -50.65
CA GLY A 569 58.40 -7.31 -49.59
C GLY A 569 57.48 -8.15 -48.68
N PRO A 570 57.29 -7.77 -47.41
CA PRO A 570 56.45 -8.54 -46.50
C PRO A 570 55.04 -8.61 -47.09
N MET A 571 54.59 -9.81 -47.44
CA MET A 571 53.18 -10.04 -47.74
C MET A 571 52.39 -9.60 -46.50
N ARG A 572 51.74 -8.43 -46.58
CA ARG A 572 50.77 -8.00 -45.58
C ARG A 572 49.66 -9.04 -45.57
N ARG A 573 49.75 -10.03 -44.67
CA ARG A 573 48.59 -10.79 -44.24
C ARG A 573 47.58 -9.77 -43.74
N ARG A 574 46.50 -9.54 -44.50
CA ARG A 574 45.34 -8.80 -43.98
C ARG A 574 44.86 -9.58 -42.77
N ARG A 575 45.20 -9.11 -41.58
CA ARG A 575 44.65 -9.61 -40.32
C ARG A 575 43.13 -9.43 -40.40
N VAL A 576 42.41 -10.52 -40.25
CA VAL A 576 40.98 -10.48 -39.90
C VAL A 576 40.88 -9.71 -38.58
N PRO A 577 40.02 -8.70 -38.43
CA PRO A 577 39.89 -7.97 -37.18
C PRO A 577 39.34 -8.92 -36.10
N ARG A 578 40.08 -9.10 -35.00
CA ARG A 578 39.54 -9.67 -33.78
C ARG A 578 38.54 -8.66 -33.19
N CYS A 579 37.28 -9.04 -33.05
CA CYS A 579 36.29 -8.33 -32.25
C CYS A 579 36.84 -8.12 -30.83
N ALA A 580 37.02 -6.87 -30.44
CA ALA A 580 37.29 -6.49 -29.06
C ALA A 580 35.95 -6.49 -28.30
N ARG A 581 35.77 -7.43 -27.38
CA ARG A 581 34.89 -7.23 -26.22
C ARG A 581 35.51 -6.13 -25.37
N ARG A 582 34.82 -5.00 -25.22
CA ARG A 582 35.07 -4.05 -24.12
C ARG A 582 33.78 -3.79 -23.38
N SER A 583 33.78 -4.26 -22.13
CA SER A 583 32.84 -3.92 -21.09
C SER A 583 32.84 -2.42 -20.83
N THR A 584 31.66 -1.83 -20.77
CA THR A 584 31.41 -0.47 -20.30
C THR A 584 31.04 -0.48 -18.82
N ARG A 585 31.79 0.28 -18.01
CA ARG A 585 31.33 0.93 -16.75
C ARG A 585 32.29 2.07 -16.40
N PRO A 586 31.85 3.10 -15.63
CA PRO A 586 31.83 4.48 -16.11
C PRO A 586 32.91 5.37 -15.49
N ALA A 587 33.21 6.46 -16.20
CA ALA A 587 34.16 7.49 -15.79
C ALA A 587 33.59 8.36 -14.66
N ARG A 588 34.39 8.54 -13.59
CA ARG A 588 34.25 9.62 -12.61
C ARG A 588 34.78 10.91 -13.22
N SER A 589 33.97 11.97 -13.16
CA SER A 589 34.34 13.34 -13.49
C SER A 589 35.09 13.99 -12.31
N THR A 590 36.30 14.44 -12.55
CA THR A 590 36.96 15.53 -11.80
C THR A 590 37.86 16.26 -12.77
N SER A 591 37.48 17.50 -13.11
CA SER A 591 38.41 18.50 -13.65
C SER A 591 38.62 19.57 -12.57
N PRO A 592 39.86 20.04 -12.35
CA PRO A 592 40.18 21.16 -11.48
C PRO A 592 40.28 22.48 -12.28
N CYS A 593 40.28 23.57 -11.51
CA CYS A 593 40.37 25.00 -11.86
C CYS A 593 39.03 25.71 -12.11
#